data_AF-A0A9E0AD16-F1
#
_entry.id   AF-A0A9E0AD16-F1
#
_cell.length_a   1.000
_cell.length_b   1.000
_cell.length_c   1.000
_cell.angle_alpha   90.00
_cell.angle_beta   90.00
_cell.angle_gamma   90.00
#
_symmetry.space_group_name_H-M   'P 1'
#
loop_
_entity.id
_entity.type
_entity.pdbx_description
1 polymer ?
#
loop_
_entity_poly.entity_id
_entity_poly.type
_entity_poly.pdbx_seq_one_letter_code
_entity_poly.pdbx_strand_id
1 'polypeptide(L)' 'FRLMVQKNLSATQNRLITTIAKTATEKYLDFIHLYPTIPQRVAQHYIASYLGISAEFLSKIRTKLSKQ' A
#
# COMPACT_ATOMS: atom_id res chain seq x y z
N PHE A 1 7.56 -32.66 -11.49
CA PHE A 1 6.20 -32.08 -11.41
C PHE A 1 5.84 -31.58 -10.01
N ARG A 2 5.82 -32.41 -8.95
CA ARG A 2 5.47 -32.00 -7.56
C ARG A 2 6.24 -30.78 -7.01
N LEU A 3 7.57 -30.77 -7.12
CA LEU A 3 8.41 -29.68 -6.62
C LEU A 3 8.13 -28.32 -7.30
N MET A 4 7.76 -28.35 -8.59
CA MET A 4 7.44 -27.15 -9.35
C MET A 4 6.10 -26.54 -8.90
N VAL A 5 5.09 -27.38 -8.64
CA VAL A 5 3.79 -26.94 -8.12
C VAL A 5 3.94 -26.37 -6.70
N GLN A 6 4.72 -27.01 -5.83
CA GLN A 6 4.97 -26.51 -4.48
C GLN A 6 5.70 -25.16 -4.47
N LYS A 7 6.73 -24.98 -5.31
CA LYS A 7 7.43 -23.70 -5.45
C LYS A 7 6.51 -22.59 -5.94
N ASN A 8 5.67 -22.87 -6.95
CA ASN A 8 4.69 -21.89 -7.44
C ASN A 8 3.65 -21.51 -6.38
N LEU A 9 3.18 -22.50 -5.60
CA LEU A 9 2.23 -22.26 -4.52
C LEU A 9 2.83 -21.39 -3.41
N SER A 10 4.05 -21.69 -2.95
CA SER A 10 4.75 -20.84 -1.96
C SER A 10 5.00 -19.43 -2.48
N ALA A 11 5.40 -19.26 -3.75
CA ALA A 11 5.60 -17.94 -4.33
C ALA A 11 4.30 -17.12 -4.38
N THR A 12 3.19 -17.77 -4.75
CA THR A 12 1.86 -17.15 -4.79
C THR A 12 1.37 -16.80 -3.39
N GLN A 13 1.56 -17.68 -2.41
CA GLN A 13 1.25 -17.43 -1.00
C GLN A 13 2.07 -16.27 -0.43
N ASN A 14 3.39 -16.25 -0.65
CA ASN A 14 4.23 -15.14 -0.22
C ASN A 14 3.79 -13.83 -0.84
N ARG A 15 3.44 -13.82 -2.13
CA ARG A 15 2.92 -12.61 -2.79
C ARG A 15 1.58 -12.15 -2.22
N LEU A 16 0.69 -13.08 -1.85
CA LEU A 16 -0.57 -12.80 -1.17
C LEU A 16 -0.31 -12.22 0.23
N ILE A 17 0.59 -12.85 0.99
CA ILE A 17 1.03 -12.40 2.31
C ILE A 17 1.65 -11.02 2.20
N THR A 18 2.57 -10.75 1.29
CA THR A 18 3.15 -9.40 1.09
C THR A 18 2.10 -8.38 0.69
N THR A 19 1.12 -8.75 -0.13
CA THR A 19 0.05 -7.83 -0.56
C THR A 19 -0.89 -7.47 0.60
N ILE A 20 -1.14 -8.42 1.51
CA ILE A 20 -1.94 -8.24 2.73
C ILE A 20 -1.10 -7.56 3.84
N ALA A 21 0.16 -7.93 3.96
CA ALA A 21 1.09 -7.50 5.00
C ALA A 21 1.67 -6.12 4.73
N LYS A 22 1.63 -5.64 3.47
CA LYS A 22 1.95 -4.26 3.15
C LYS A 22 1.02 -3.34 3.92
N THR A 23 1.63 -2.65 4.86
CA THR A 23 0.96 -1.66 5.69
C THR A 23 0.42 -0.55 4.79
N ALA A 24 -0.66 0.12 5.21
CA ALA A 24 -1.16 1.21 4.38
C ALA A 24 -0.17 2.38 4.26
N THR A 25 0.81 2.46 5.16
CA THR A 25 1.98 3.34 5.04
C THR A 25 2.78 3.03 3.78
N GLU A 26 3.10 1.76 3.54
CA GLU A 26 3.84 1.34 2.33
C GLU A 26 3.01 1.54 1.07
N LYS A 27 1.70 1.26 1.11
CA LYS A 27 0.79 1.55 -0.02
C LYS A 27 0.73 3.04 -0.33
N TYR A 28 0.74 3.89 0.69
CA TYR A 28 0.78 5.35 0.51
C TYR A 28 2.13 5.82 -0.03
N LEU A 29 3.24 5.24 0.44
CA LEU A 29 4.57 5.53 -0.10
C LEU A 29 4.66 5.15 -1.59
N ASP A 30 4.24 3.93 -1.96
CA ASP A 30 4.18 3.50 -3.36
C ASP A 30 3.31 4.45 -4.20
N PHE A 31 2.18 4.92 -3.65
CA PHE A 31 1.27 5.86 -4.33
C PHE A 31 1.91 7.22 -4.61
N ILE A 32 2.61 7.82 -3.63
CA ILE A 32 3.28 9.11 -3.84
C ILE A 32 4.49 8.98 -4.78
N HIS A 33 5.13 7.82 -4.83
CA HIS A 33 6.22 7.55 -5.78
C HIS A 33 5.69 7.39 -7.21
N LEU A 34 4.58 6.68 -7.39
CA LEU A 34 3.99 6.44 -8.70
C LEU A 34 3.26 7.68 -9.24
N TYR A 35 2.65 8.46 -8.36
CA TYR A 35 1.83 9.63 -8.71
C TYR A 35 2.19 10.86 -7.87
N PRO A 36 3.37 11.48 -8.08
CA PRO A 36 3.84 12.57 -7.21
C PRO A 36 2.96 13.83 -7.22
N THR A 37 2.19 14.06 -8.29
CA THR A 37 1.36 15.27 -8.46
C THR A 37 -0.08 15.11 -7.94
N ILE A 38 -0.58 13.89 -7.79
CA ILE A 38 -1.95 13.61 -7.37
C ILE A 38 -2.23 14.00 -5.90
N PRO A 39 -1.34 13.71 -4.93
CA PRO A 39 -1.56 14.07 -3.52
C PRO A 39 -1.81 15.56 -3.27
N GLN A 40 -1.31 16.43 -4.16
CA GLN A 40 -1.48 17.89 -4.07
C GLN A 40 -2.79 18.39 -4.68
N ARG A 41 -3.41 17.61 -5.58
CA ARG A 41 -4.59 18.03 -6.36
C ARG A 41 -5.89 17.41 -5.85
N VAL A 42 -5.79 16.32 -5.08
CA VAL A 42 -6.95 15.52 -4.67
C VAL A 42 -7.09 15.54 -3.16
N ALA A 43 -8.33 15.68 -2.68
CA ALA A 43 -8.61 15.63 -1.26
C ALA A 43 -8.27 14.25 -0.66
N GLN A 44 -7.83 14.25 0.59
CA GLN A 44 -7.29 13.06 1.27
C GLN A 44 -8.29 11.91 1.36
N HIS A 45 -9.59 12.18 1.49
CA HIS A 45 -10.60 11.12 1.60
C HIS A 45 -10.71 10.28 0.31
N TYR A 46 -10.55 10.88 -0.88
CA TYR A 46 -10.50 10.12 -2.13
C TYR A 46 -9.27 9.23 -2.22
N ILE A 47 -8.11 9.73 -1.77
CA ILE A 47 -6.87 8.94 -1.71
C ILE A 47 -7.03 7.78 -0.72
N ALA A 48 -7.69 8.02 0.41
CA ALA A 48 -7.96 6.99 1.41
C ALA A 48 -8.90 5.89 0.86
N SER A 49 -9.97 6.28 0.16
CA SER A 49 -10.87 5.36 -0.54
C SER A 49 -10.14 4.53 -1.60
N TYR A 50 -9.23 5.15 -2.37
CA TYR A 50 -8.41 4.45 -3.35
C TYR A 50 -7.46 3.44 -2.72
N LEU A 51 -6.84 3.80 -1.58
CA LEU A 51 -5.91 2.94 -0.86
C LEU A 51 -6.60 1.90 0.06
N GLY A 52 -7.93 1.93 0.14
CA GLY A 52 -8.73 1.02 0.97
C GLY A 52 -8.53 1.22 2.47
N ILE A 53 -8.30 2.47 2.91
CA ILE A 53 -8.10 2.84 4.32
C ILE A 53 -8.99 4.00 4.75
N SER A 54 -9.11 4.23 6.06
CA SER A 54 -9.82 5.40 6.57
C SER A 54 -9.03 6.69 6.32
N ALA A 55 -9.75 7.79 6.11
CA ALA A 55 -9.14 9.11 5.93
C ALA A 55 -8.32 9.54 7.16
N GLU A 56 -8.74 9.16 8.37
CA GLU A 56 -7.97 9.38 9.61
C GLU A 56 -6.65 8.62 9.62
N PHE A 57 -6.66 7.36 9.19
CA PHE A 57 -5.42 6.56 9.13
C PHE A 57 -4.43 7.17 8.14
N LEU A 58 -4.91 7.60 6.97
CA LEU A 58 -4.10 8.33 6.00
C LEU A 58 -3.54 9.64 6.57
N SER A 59 -4.31 10.34 7.41
CA SER A 59 -3.87 11.58 8.08
C SER A 59 -2.68 11.32 9.02
N LYS A 60 -2.79 10.23 9.81
CA LYS A 60 -1.71 9.79 10.72
C LYS A 60 -0.45 9.43 9.95
N ILE A 61 -0.58 8.74 8.83
CA ILE A 61 0.56 8.40 7.95
C ILE A 61 1.26 9.65 7.43
N ARG A 62 0.51 10.61 6.86
CA ARG A 62 1.09 11.88 6.36
C ARG A 62 1.80 12.66 7.45
N THR A 63 1.20 12.76 8.63
CA THR A 63 1.79 13.48 9.78
C THR A 63 3.06 12.79 10.28
N LYS A 64 3.11 11.45 10.26
CA LYS A 64 4.30 10.69 10.62
C LYS A 64 5.43 10.89 9.61
N LEU A 65 5.11 10.89 8.32
CA LEU A 65 6.07 11.12 7.23
C LEU A 65 6.60 12.55 7.18
N SER A 66 5.80 13.55 7.53
CA SER A 66 6.26 14.96 7.57
C SER A 66 7.13 15.30 8.79
N LYS A 67 7.12 14.46 9.83
CA LYS A 67 7.93 14.62 11.04
C LYS A 67 9.25 13.87 11.00
N GLN A 68 9.46 13.06 9.97
CA GLN A 68 10.68 12.30 9.73
C GLN A 68 11.62 13.12 8.85
#